data_AF-A0AAV7TPD5-F1
#
_entry.id   AF-A0AAV7TPD5-F1
#
_cell.length_a   1.000
_cell.length_b   1.000
_cell.length_c   1.000
_cell.angle_alpha   90.00
_cell.angle_beta   90.00
_cell.angle_gamma   90.00
#
_symmetry.space_group_name_H-M   'P 1'
#
loop_
_entity.id
_entity.type
_entity.pdbx_description
1 polymer ?
#
loop_
_entity_poly.entity_id
_entity_poly.type
_entity_poly.pdbx_seq_one_letter_code
_entity_poly.pdbx_strand_id
1 'polypeptide(L)'
;MKVFTLDWRGPHYAGGYNSVLKVLTLDWRGPHYAGSYDTVLKVCPLDWRSPHYAGGCHTMLKLCLLDWRGPHYAGCYDTVLKVFTLDWRGPHYSGGYNTVLKVLILDWRGPHYPESYDTVLKVFTIAWWGPHYAGSYDTVLKVFLLDWRGPHYAGSYNTVLKVCPLDWRSLHYAGVCHTVLKLFTVD
;
A
#
# COMPACT_ATOMS: atom_id res chain seq x y z
N MET A 1 -25.84 11.82 -19.70
CA MET A 1 -24.89 11.49 -18.63
C MET A 1 -23.49 11.85 -19.12
N LYS A 2 -22.91 12.98 -18.68
CA LYS A 2 -21.51 13.31 -19.03
C LYS A 2 -20.60 12.46 -18.14
N VAL A 3 -20.18 11.32 -18.65
CA VAL A 3 -19.13 10.50 -18.03
C VAL A 3 -17.79 11.18 -18.32
N PHE A 4 -17.11 11.69 -17.29
CA PHE A 4 -15.76 12.26 -17.42
C PHE A 4 -14.76 11.21 -16.97
N THR A 5 -14.46 10.27 -17.87
CA THR A 5 -13.33 9.35 -17.74
C THR A 5 -12.08 10.07 -18.24
N LEU A 6 -11.01 10.06 -17.44
CA LEU A 6 -9.69 10.50 -17.88
C LEU A 6 -8.79 9.25 -18.03
N ASP A 7 -8.22 9.04 -19.23
CA ASP A 7 -7.10 8.13 -19.43
C ASP A 7 -5.83 9.00 -19.49
N TRP A 8 -5.00 8.88 -18.45
CA TRP A 8 -3.73 9.59 -18.35
C TRP A 8 -2.58 8.62 -18.57
N ARG A 9 -1.87 8.79 -19.69
CA ARG A 9 -0.67 8.00 -20.03
C ARG A 9 0.57 8.86 -19.88
N GLY A 10 1.51 8.35 -19.09
CA GLY A 10 2.59 9.09 -18.48
C GLY A 10 3.54 9.82 -19.44
N PRO A 11 3.84 11.09 -19.17
CA PRO A 11 5.05 11.74 -19.64
C PRO A 11 6.22 11.55 -18.63
N HIS A 12 7.44 11.88 -19.07
CA HIS A 12 8.63 11.93 -18.21
C HIS A 12 8.75 13.31 -17.57
N TYR A 13 8.80 13.36 -16.25
CA TYR A 13 8.89 14.60 -15.47
C TYR A 13 10.16 14.59 -14.62
N ALA A 14 10.93 15.68 -14.66
CA ALA A 14 12.14 15.88 -13.86
C ALA A 14 12.03 17.20 -13.08
N GLY A 15 12.14 17.16 -11.75
CA GLY A 15 11.97 18.32 -10.87
C GLY A 15 10.88 18.16 -9.82
N GLY A 16 10.39 19.28 -9.28
CA GLY A 16 9.34 19.31 -8.24
C GLY A 16 7.95 19.51 -8.83
N TYR A 17 6.97 18.67 -8.46
CA TYR A 17 5.62 18.74 -9.01
C TYR A 17 4.53 18.48 -7.98
N ASN A 18 3.47 19.29 -8.07
CA ASN A 18 2.27 19.16 -7.24
C ASN A 18 1.05 18.95 -8.13
N SER A 19 0.31 17.87 -7.90
CA SER A 19 -0.88 17.49 -8.67
C SER A 19 -2.10 17.32 -7.78
N VAL A 20 -3.19 17.99 -8.13
CA VAL A 20 -4.50 17.82 -7.48
C VAL A 20 -5.55 17.53 -8.53
N LEU A 21 -6.21 16.38 -8.45
CA LEU A 21 -7.23 15.98 -9.43
C LEU A 21 -8.49 15.46 -8.75
N LYS A 22 -9.63 15.84 -9.30
CA LYS A 22 -10.95 15.34 -8.94
C LYS A 22 -11.73 14.99 -10.21
N VAL A 23 -11.81 13.70 -10.50
CA VAL A 23 -12.53 13.16 -11.67
C VAL A 23 -13.45 12.03 -11.24
N LEU A 24 -14.41 11.68 -12.11
CA LEU A 24 -15.29 10.54 -11.84
C LEU A 24 -14.47 9.25 -11.94
N THR A 25 -13.87 9.01 -13.10
CA THR A 25 -13.07 7.80 -13.37
C THR A 25 -11.68 8.20 -13.86
N LEU A 26 -10.65 7.52 -13.36
CA LEU A 26 -9.27 7.72 -13.80
C LEU A 26 -8.60 6.37 -14.09
N ASP A 27 -8.03 6.24 -15.28
CA ASP A 27 -7.00 5.23 -15.59
C ASP A 27 -5.68 5.97 -15.67
N TRP A 28 -4.75 5.64 -14.77
CA TRP A 28 -3.47 6.31 -14.63
C TRP A 28 -2.34 5.32 -14.87
N ARG A 29 -1.61 5.50 -15.98
CA ARG A 29 -0.58 4.54 -16.42
C ARG A 29 0.77 5.19 -16.67
N GLY A 30 1.81 4.62 -16.05
CA GLY A 30 3.20 4.74 -16.53
C GLY A 30 3.88 6.12 -16.53
N PRO A 31 3.61 7.08 -15.63
CA PRO A 31 4.49 8.23 -15.54
C PRO A 31 5.82 7.84 -14.89
N HIS A 32 6.89 8.42 -15.41
CA HIS A 32 8.23 8.37 -14.83
C HIS A 32 8.54 9.72 -14.22
N TYR A 33 8.85 9.70 -12.93
CA TYR A 33 9.01 10.87 -12.10
C TYR A 33 10.40 10.81 -11.44
N ALA A 34 11.28 11.77 -11.74
CA ALA A 34 12.56 11.98 -11.04
C ALA A 34 12.60 13.34 -10.30
N GLY A 35 12.62 13.34 -8.97
CA GLY A 35 12.53 14.56 -8.15
C GLY A 35 11.58 14.44 -6.95
N SER A 36 10.90 15.54 -6.62
CA SER A 36 9.97 15.60 -5.48
C SER A 36 8.52 15.77 -5.93
N TYR A 37 7.60 14.97 -5.38
CA TYR A 37 6.23 14.89 -5.89
C TYR A 37 5.18 14.86 -4.81
N ASP A 38 4.18 15.74 -4.91
CA ASP A 38 2.98 15.71 -4.07
C ASP A 38 1.74 15.46 -4.94
N THR A 39 1.04 14.36 -4.69
CA THR A 39 -0.17 13.98 -5.44
C THR A 39 -1.38 13.84 -4.52
N VAL A 40 -2.47 14.53 -4.84
CA VAL A 40 -3.76 14.41 -4.14
C VAL A 40 -4.88 14.08 -5.13
N LEU A 41 -5.47 12.88 -5.01
CA LEU A 41 -6.59 12.47 -5.87
C LEU A 41 -7.87 12.16 -5.09
N LYS A 42 -9.00 12.59 -5.65
CA LYS A 42 -10.35 12.23 -5.20
C LYS A 42 -11.15 11.70 -6.40
N VAL A 43 -11.23 10.38 -6.53
CA VAL A 43 -11.72 9.68 -7.74
C VAL A 43 -12.54 8.43 -7.38
N CYS A 44 -13.53 8.07 -8.20
CA CYS A 44 -14.39 6.90 -8.00
C CYS A 44 -14.82 6.30 -9.36
N PRO A 45 -14.07 5.38 -10.01
CA PRO A 45 -12.91 4.58 -9.55
C PRO A 45 -11.54 5.00 -10.13
N LEU A 46 -10.44 4.50 -9.51
CA LEU A 46 -9.07 4.68 -9.98
C LEU A 46 -8.41 3.32 -10.30
N ASP A 47 -7.86 3.19 -11.51
CA ASP A 47 -6.90 2.15 -11.87
C ASP A 47 -5.51 2.80 -11.98
N TRP A 48 -4.56 2.34 -11.19
CA TRP A 48 -3.24 2.94 -11.06
C TRP A 48 -2.15 1.90 -11.35
N ARG A 49 -1.48 2.06 -12.49
CA ARG A 49 -0.53 1.06 -13.00
C ARG A 49 0.85 1.63 -13.28
N SER A 50 1.86 0.97 -12.70
CA SER A 50 3.26 1.04 -13.11
C SER A 50 3.89 2.45 -13.20
N PRO A 51 3.64 3.40 -12.29
CA PRO A 51 4.51 4.57 -12.25
C PRO A 51 5.89 4.18 -11.71
N HIS A 52 6.92 4.83 -12.25
CA HIS A 52 8.26 4.77 -11.70
C HIS A 52 8.59 6.10 -11.08
N TYR A 53 8.84 6.11 -9.79
CA TYR A 53 9.28 7.30 -9.09
C TYR A 53 10.71 7.10 -8.60
N ALA A 54 11.52 8.13 -8.77
CA ALA A 54 12.85 8.27 -8.20
C ALA A 54 12.89 9.60 -7.44
N GLY A 55 13.25 9.58 -6.16
CA GLY A 55 13.25 10.74 -5.28
C GLY A 55 12.15 10.70 -4.20
N GLY A 56 11.71 11.87 -3.73
CA GLY A 56 10.75 11.98 -2.63
C GLY A 56 9.31 12.04 -3.15
N CYS A 57 8.39 11.19 -2.68
CA CYS A 57 6.97 11.39 -3.01
C CYS A 57 6.04 11.31 -1.82
N HIS A 58 5.05 12.19 -1.84
CA HIS A 58 3.89 12.16 -0.97
C HIS A 58 2.62 11.92 -1.79
N THR A 59 1.86 10.89 -1.45
CA THR A 59 0.61 10.55 -2.15
C THR A 59 -0.56 10.46 -1.17
N MET A 60 -1.62 11.23 -1.44
CA MET A 60 -2.88 11.18 -0.71
C MET A 60 -4.03 10.82 -1.65
N LEU A 61 -4.68 9.67 -1.43
CA LEU A 61 -5.85 9.27 -2.22
C LEU A 61 -7.08 9.04 -1.35
N LYS A 62 -8.23 9.53 -1.82
CA LYS A 62 -9.54 9.23 -1.24
C LYS A 62 -10.48 8.71 -2.33
N LEU A 63 -10.76 7.42 -2.30
CA LEU A 63 -11.36 6.70 -3.42
C LEU A 63 -12.47 5.74 -2.97
N CYS A 64 -13.37 5.39 -3.90
CA CYS A 64 -14.28 4.26 -3.69
C CYS A 64 -13.56 2.94 -4.00
N LEU A 65 -13.05 2.80 -5.22
CA LEU A 65 -12.33 1.62 -5.68
C LEU A 65 -10.94 2.04 -6.16
N LEU A 66 -9.93 1.25 -5.77
CA LEU A 66 -8.56 1.38 -6.23
C LEU A 66 -8.02 0.00 -6.63
N ASP A 67 -7.61 -0.14 -7.89
CA ASP A 67 -6.70 -1.21 -8.33
C ASP A 67 -5.30 -0.60 -8.43
N TRP A 68 -4.38 -1.04 -7.58
CA TRP A 68 -3.04 -0.51 -7.49
C TRP A 68 -2.03 -1.60 -7.84
N ARG A 69 -1.30 -1.39 -8.94
CA ARG A 69 -0.36 -2.39 -9.47
C ARG A 69 1.05 -1.86 -9.61
N GLY A 70 1.96 -2.47 -8.83
CA GLY A 70 3.39 -2.53 -9.09
C GLY A 70 4.09 -1.23 -9.44
N PRO A 71 3.92 -0.12 -8.69
CA PRO A 71 4.81 1.01 -8.84
C PRO A 71 6.23 0.59 -8.41
N HIS A 72 7.21 1.13 -9.13
CA HIS A 72 8.61 1.03 -8.75
C HIS A 72 9.02 2.36 -8.15
N TYR A 73 9.48 2.32 -6.91
CA TYR A 73 9.83 3.49 -6.14
C TYR A 73 11.28 3.35 -5.69
N ALA A 74 12.07 4.41 -5.86
CA ALA A 74 13.46 4.52 -5.43
C ALA A 74 13.70 5.85 -4.69
N GLY A 75 13.84 5.83 -3.35
CA GLY A 75 13.88 7.05 -2.53
C GLY A 75 13.02 6.99 -1.27
N CYS A 76 12.47 8.13 -0.85
CA CYS A 76 11.66 8.26 0.38
C CYS A 76 10.19 8.52 0.04
N TYR A 77 9.27 7.76 0.65
CA TYR A 77 7.87 7.79 0.24
C TYR A 77 6.89 7.73 1.38
N ASP A 78 5.91 8.63 1.33
CA ASP A 78 4.80 8.69 2.26
C ASP A 78 3.47 8.52 1.52
N THR A 79 2.73 7.47 1.85
CA THR A 79 1.44 7.18 1.20
C THR A 79 0.31 7.14 2.22
N VAL A 80 -0.76 7.90 1.97
CA VAL A 80 -1.97 7.92 2.79
C VAL A 80 -3.18 7.60 1.92
N LEU A 81 -3.82 6.46 2.17
CA LEU A 81 -5.00 6.02 1.42
C LEU A 81 -6.24 5.90 2.32
N LYS A 82 -7.35 6.44 1.84
CA LYS A 82 -8.69 6.17 2.38
C LYS A 82 -9.57 5.61 1.26
N VAL A 83 -9.80 4.31 1.28
CA VAL A 83 -10.44 3.58 0.18
C VAL A 83 -11.55 2.67 0.70
N PHE A 84 -12.61 2.44 -0.07
CA PHE A 84 -13.60 1.41 0.28
C PHE A 84 -13.07 0.02 -0.08
N THR A 85 -12.74 -0.22 -1.35
CA THR A 85 -12.09 -1.47 -1.79
C THR A 85 -10.75 -1.20 -2.45
N LEU A 86 -9.72 -1.90 -1.99
CA LEU A 86 -8.36 -1.83 -2.52
C LEU A 86 -7.88 -3.23 -2.95
N ASP A 87 -7.55 -3.39 -4.24
CA ASP A 87 -6.70 -4.49 -4.73
C ASP A 87 -5.27 -3.93 -4.83
N TRP A 88 -4.38 -4.44 -4.00
CA TRP A 88 -2.99 -4.01 -3.93
C TRP A 88 -2.07 -5.13 -4.35
N ARG A 89 -1.39 -4.93 -5.48
CA ARG A 89 -0.43 -5.90 -6.03
C ARG A 89 0.99 -5.35 -5.98
N GLY A 90 1.79 -5.97 -5.11
CA GLY A 90 3.24 -5.93 -5.01
C GLY A 90 3.96 -4.77 -5.71
N PRO A 91 4.02 -3.58 -5.11
CA PRO A 91 5.02 -2.58 -5.44
C PRO A 91 6.44 -3.09 -5.19
N HIS A 92 7.38 -2.61 -6.00
CA HIS A 92 8.80 -2.84 -5.80
C HIS A 92 9.42 -1.54 -5.29
N TYR A 93 9.99 -1.63 -4.11
CA TYR A 93 10.41 -0.48 -3.34
C TYR A 93 11.91 -0.57 -3.06
N SER A 94 12.67 0.50 -3.31
CA SER A 94 14.03 0.70 -2.79
C SER A 94 14.09 2.05 -2.03
N GLY A 95 14.63 2.07 -0.81
CA GLY A 95 14.60 3.23 0.09
C GLY A 95 13.65 3.11 1.29
N GLY A 96 13.29 4.25 1.88
CA GLY A 96 12.49 4.33 3.12
C GLY A 96 11.02 4.66 2.84
N TYR A 97 10.10 4.03 3.59
CA TYR A 97 8.68 4.06 3.28
C TYR A 97 7.79 4.13 4.51
N ASN A 98 6.83 5.06 4.49
CA ASN A 98 5.74 5.10 5.44
C ASN A 98 4.40 4.99 4.72
N THR A 99 3.55 4.07 5.15
CA THR A 99 2.22 3.94 4.57
C THR A 99 1.13 3.83 5.64
N VAL A 100 0.09 4.64 5.45
CA VAL A 100 -1.10 4.65 6.29
C VAL A 100 -2.33 4.32 5.44
N LEU A 101 -2.95 3.17 5.73
CA LEU A 101 -4.14 2.69 5.02
C LEU A 101 -5.36 2.69 5.95
N LYS A 102 -6.46 3.28 5.48
CA LYS A 102 -7.80 3.14 6.05
C LYS A 102 -8.73 2.57 4.98
N VAL A 103 -8.98 1.25 5.06
CA VAL A 103 -9.63 0.50 3.99
C VAL A 103 -10.79 -0.32 4.54
N LEU A 104 -11.91 -0.45 3.81
CA LEU A 104 -12.94 -1.42 4.22
C LEU A 104 -12.51 -2.83 3.81
N ILE A 105 -12.25 -3.06 2.53
CA ILE A 105 -11.85 -4.36 1.98
C ILE A 105 -10.49 -4.24 1.29
N LEU A 106 -9.52 -5.04 1.72
CA LEU A 106 -8.17 -5.08 1.15
C LEU A 106 -7.84 -6.49 0.66
N ASP A 107 -7.57 -6.65 -0.63
CA ASP A 107 -6.81 -7.78 -1.17
C ASP A 107 -5.35 -7.33 -1.31
N TRP A 108 -4.45 -7.94 -0.54
CA TRP A 108 -3.03 -7.61 -0.53
C TRP A 108 -2.20 -8.78 -1.01
N ARG A 109 -1.50 -8.59 -2.14
CA ARG A 109 -0.59 -9.57 -2.73
C ARG A 109 0.84 -9.10 -2.67
N GLY A 110 1.67 -9.95 -2.07
CA GLY A 110 3.04 -9.75 -1.60
C GLY A 110 3.88 -8.73 -2.36
N PRO A 111 4.35 -7.67 -1.70
CA PRO A 111 5.42 -6.83 -2.21
C PRO A 111 6.78 -7.44 -1.85
N HIS A 112 7.79 -7.05 -2.61
CA HIS A 112 9.18 -7.35 -2.30
C HIS A 112 9.83 -6.10 -1.73
N TYR A 113 10.17 -6.14 -0.44
CA TYR A 113 10.86 -5.05 0.25
C TYR A 113 12.26 -5.51 0.63
N PRO A 114 13.32 -4.92 0.06
CA PRO A 114 14.71 -5.19 0.44
C PRO A 114 15.24 -4.27 1.56
N GLU A 115 14.43 -3.33 2.07
CA GLU A 115 14.87 -2.28 3.02
C GLU A 115 13.78 -1.93 4.08
N SER A 116 13.97 -0.84 4.84
CA SER A 116 13.16 -0.46 6.01
C SER A 116 11.78 0.11 5.69
N TYR A 117 10.75 -0.29 6.45
CA TYR A 117 9.37 0.14 6.20
C TYR A 117 8.53 0.25 7.48
N ASP A 118 7.72 1.32 7.57
CA ASP A 118 6.69 1.50 8.60
C ASP A 118 5.28 1.47 7.99
N THR A 119 4.45 0.53 8.46
CA THR A 119 3.06 0.37 7.99
C THR A 119 2.03 0.46 9.09
N VAL A 120 1.01 1.29 8.88
CA VAL A 120 -0.17 1.38 9.75
C VAL A 120 -1.42 1.10 8.92
N LEU A 121 -2.05 -0.03 9.20
CA LEU A 121 -3.27 -0.46 8.53
C LEU A 121 -4.44 -0.47 9.51
N LYS A 122 -5.54 0.17 9.10
CA LYS A 122 -6.86 0.02 9.72
C LYS A 122 -7.81 -0.52 8.66
N VAL A 123 -8.15 -1.80 8.77
CA VAL A 123 -8.90 -2.52 7.74
C VAL A 123 -10.09 -3.25 8.36
N PHE A 124 -11.22 -3.31 7.66
CA PHE A 124 -12.34 -4.13 8.13
C PHE A 124 -12.14 -5.60 7.70
N THR A 125 -11.92 -5.86 6.43
CA THR A 125 -11.63 -7.20 5.91
C THR A 125 -10.35 -7.17 5.10
N ILE A 126 -9.42 -8.10 5.39
CA ILE A 126 -8.18 -8.23 4.65
C ILE A 126 -7.91 -9.68 4.26
N ALA A 127 -7.56 -9.88 3.00
CA ALA A 127 -6.97 -11.10 2.50
C ALA A 127 -5.50 -10.81 2.21
N TRP A 128 -4.59 -11.51 2.88
CA TRP A 128 -3.16 -11.24 2.84
C TRP A 128 -2.36 -12.42 2.29
N TRP A 129 -1.64 -12.21 1.20
CA TRP A 129 -0.93 -13.27 0.47
C TRP A 129 0.56 -12.99 0.31
N GLY A 130 1.42 -13.79 0.96
CA GLY A 130 2.81 -14.05 0.57
C GLY A 130 3.76 -12.85 0.36
N PRO A 131 3.88 -11.88 1.28
CA PRO A 131 4.92 -10.87 1.18
C PRO A 131 6.30 -11.47 1.47
N HIS A 132 7.31 -10.96 0.77
CA HIS A 132 8.71 -11.23 1.05
C HIS A 132 9.34 -9.96 1.57
N TYR A 133 9.70 -10.00 2.85
CA TYR A 133 10.30 -8.90 3.57
C TYR A 133 11.77 -9.26 3.85
N ALA A 134 12.72 -8.45 3.40
CA ALA A 134 14.13 -8.50 3.76
C ALA A 134 14.59 -7.13 4.29
N GLY A 135 14.84 -6.97 5.60
CA GLY A 135 15.15 -5.65 6.18
C GLY A 135 14.62 -5.44 7.61
N SER A 136 14.31 -4.18 7.96
CA SER A 136 13.74 -3.78 9.26
C SER A 136 12.30 -3.30 9.11
N TYR A 137 11.36 -3.87 9.88
CA TYR A 137 9.93 -3.64 9.66
C TYR A 137 9.16 -3.32 10.93
N ASP A 138 8.39 -2.23 10.93
CA ASP A 138 7.40 -1.96 11.95
C ASP A 138 6.00 -1.94 11.34
N THR A 139 5.13 -2.84 11.80
CA THR A 139 3.76 -2.96 11.29
C THR A 139 2.73 -2.93 12.42
N VAL A 140 1.76 -2.03 12.31
CA VAL A 140 0.61 -1.95 13.20
C VAL A 140 -0.67 -2.20 12.39
N LEU A 141 -1.31 -3.34 12.67
CA LEU A 141 -2.50 -3.78 11.98
C LEU A 141 -3.69 -3.81 12.96
N LYS A 142 -4.74 -3.04 12.63
CA LYS A 142 -6.06 -3.11 13.29
C LYS A 142 -7.05 -3.63 12.28
N VAL A 143 -7.44 -4.89 12.44
CA VAL A 143 -8.30 -5.61 11.51
C VAL A 143 -9.52 -6.16 12.23
N PHE A 144 -10.67 -6.17 11.54
CA PHE A 144 -11.79 -6.99 11.99
C PHE A 144 -11.55 -8.43 11.48
N LEU A 145 -11.79 -8.72 10.20
CA LEU A 145 -11.57 -10.03 9.59
C LEU A 145 -10.22 -10.15 8.88
N LEU A 146 -9.39 -11.12 9.28
CA LEU A 146 -8.10 -11.42 8.64
C LEU A 146 -8.01 -12.87 8.14
N ASP A 147 -7.81 -13.06 6.82
CA ASP A 147 -7.26 -14.29 6.22
C ASP A 147 -5.78 -14.03 5.87
N TRP A 148 -4.87 -14.71 6.58
CA TRP A 148 -3.43 -14.52 6.45
C TRP A 148 -2.72 -15.77 5.92
N ARG A 149 -1.96 -15.63 4.82
CA ARG A 149 -1.24 -16.75 4.18
C ARG A 149 0.23 -16.45 3.88
N GLY A 150 1.13 -17.17 4.56
CA GLY A 150 2.50 -17.49 4.12
C GLY A 150 3.47 -16.34 3.84
N PRO A 151 3.68 -15.36 4.73
CA PRO A 151 4.78 -14.41 4.58
C PRO A 151 6.14 -15.09 4.83
N HIS A 152 7.16 -14.61 4.14
CA HIS A 152 8.55 -14.91 4.42
C HIS A 152 9.24 -13.63 4.87
N TYR A 153 9.77 -13.63 6.10
CA TYR A 153 10.53 -12.51 6.63
C TYR A 153 11.98 -12.90 6.83
N ALA A 154 12.88 -12.04 6.37
CA ALA A 154 14.31 -12.04 6.65
C ALA A 154 14.69 -10.71 7.30
N GLY A 155 15.38 -10.73 8.44
CA GLY A 155 15.81 -9.51 9.16
C GLY A 155 15.07 -9.24 10.47
N SER A 156 14.87 -7.97 10.83
CA SER A 156 14.30 -7.56 12.13
C SER A 156 12.88 -7.06 11.97
N TYR A 157 11.93 -7.55 12.76
CA TYR A 157 10.53 -7.13 12.65
C TYR A 157 9.84 -6.92 13.99
N ASN A 158 9.01 -5.87 14.06
CA ASN A 158 8.04 -5.65 15.12
C ASN A 158 6.63 -5.55 14.53
N THR A 159 5.72 -6.40 15.00
CA THR A 159 4.33 -6.43 14.54
C THR A 159 3.36 -6.34 15.70
N VAL A 160 2.41 -5.42 15.62
CA VAL A 160 1.29 -5.31 16.57
C VAL A 160 -0.02 -5.57 15.84
N LEU A 161 -0.69 -6.66 16.22
CA LEU A 161 -1.94 -7.13 15.62
C LEU A 161 -3.10 -6.96 16.61
N LYS A 162 -4.16 -6.28 16.17
CA LYS A 162 -5.45 -6.24 16.87
C LYS A 162 -6.51 -6.79 15.90
N VAL A 163 -7.01 -7.99 16.15
CA VAL A 163 -7.81 -8.76 15.17
C VAL A 163 -9.05 -9.39 15.80
N CYS A 164 -10.16 -9.50 15.06
CA CYS A 164 -11.38 -10.18 15.47
C CYS A 164 -12.31 -10.51 14.27
N PRO A 165 -12.37 -11.77 13.75
CA PRO A 165 -11.59 -12.99 13.99
C PRO A 165 -10.37 -13.19 13.06
N LEU A 166 -9.52 -14.19 13.37
CA LEU A 166 -8.24 -14.49 12.70
C LEU A 166 -8.22 -15.92 12.11
N ASP A 167 -8.05 -16.07 10.79
CA ASP A 167 -7.59 -17.32 10.15
C ASP A 167 -6.12 -17.13 9.70
N TRP A 168 -5.24 -18.01 10.18
CA TRP A 168 -3.79 -17.84 10.07
C TRP A 168 -3.12 -19.12 9.58
N ARG A 169 -2.39 -19.04 8.45
CA ARG A 169 -1.72 -20.20 7.85
C ARG A 169 -0.29 -19.89 7.40
N SER A 170 0.64 -20.66 7.97
CA SER A 170 2.07 -20.71 7.70
C SER A 170 2.85 -19.41 7.92
N LEU A 171 4.04 -19.56 8.49
CA LEU A 171 4.96 -18.48 8.82
C LEU A 171 6.39 -18.99 8.68
N HIS A 172 7.22 -18.26 7.93
CA HIS A 172 8.64 -18.54 7.86
C HIS A 172 9.42 -17.29 8.22
N TYR A 173 10.16 -17.38 9.33
CA TYR A 173 10.99 -16.32 9.86
C TYR A 173 12.46 -16.72 9.77
N ALA A 174 13.29 -15.80 9.29
CA ALA A 174 14.74 -15.88 9.33
C ALA A 174 15.28 -14.55 9.88
N GLY A 175 15.44 -14.43 11.21
CA GLY A 175 15.92 -13.19 11.82
C GLY A 175 15.39 -12.96 13.24
N VAL A 176 15.22 -11.69 13.63
CA VAL A 176 14.75 -11.27 14.97
C VAL A 176 13.32 -10.75 14.90
N CYS A 177 12.55 -11.12 15.92
CA CYS A 177 11.14 -11.42 15.76
C CYS A 177 10.31 -10.94 16.95
N HIS A 178 9.60 -9.82 16.85
CA HIS A 178 8.66 -9.40 17.91
C HIS A 178 7.23 -9.28 17.38
N THR A 179 6.29 -10.00 17.99
CA THR A 179 4.88 -9.94 17.62
C THR A 179 3.99 -9.87 18.85
N VAL A 180 3.11 -8.87 18.89
CA VAL A 180 2.08 -8.70 19.91
C VAL A 180 0.71 -8.89 19.26
N LEU A 181 0.02 -9.97 19.60
CA LEU A 181 -1.34 -10.26 19.14
C LEU A 181 -2.35 -9.96 20.24
N LYS A 182 -3.35 -9.14 19.93
CA LYS A 182 -4.53 -8.90 20.78
C LYS A 182 -5.77 -9.35 20.02
N LEU A 183 -6.34 -10.47 20.46
CA LEU A 183 -7.62 -10.97 19.97
C LEU A 183 -8.73 -10.36 20.81
N PHE A 184 -9.80 -9.94 20.15
CA PHE A 184 -11.03 -9.51 20.80
C PHE A 184 -12.14 -10.48 20.39
N THR A 185 -13.08 -10.75 21.27
CA THR A 185 -14.32 -11.46 20.96
C THR A 185 -15.43 -10.43 20.71
N VAL A 186 -16.32 -10.71 19.76
CA VAL A 186 -17.57 -9.95 19.63
C VAL A 186 -18.53 -10.55 20.66
N ASP A 187 -18.83 -9.81 21.72
CA ASP A 187 -19.93 -10.11 22.64
C ASP A 187 -21.28 -9.70 22.00
#